data_AF-A0A9D8NML3-F1
#
_entry.id   AF-A0A9D8NML3-F1
#
_cell.length_a   1.000
_cell.length_b   1.000
_cell.length_c   1.000
_cell.angle_alpha   90.00
_cell.angle_beta   90.00
_cell.angle_gamma   90.00
#
_symmetry.space_group_name_H-M   'P 1'
#
loop_
_entity.id
_entity.type
_entity.pdbx_description
1 polymer ?
#
loop_
_entity_poly.entity_id
_entity_poly.type
_entity_poly.pdbx_seq_one_letter_code
_entity_poly.pdbx_strand_id
1 'polypeptide(L)'
;MSVEEIEKVFPNLRISGYSITSPATPEYNCIAWAAGETESWWEPDPLSLYYWPSNIPRRYTAEAYIKAYEKIGYSVCNNPADEEGFEKVAIYIDTHGKPTHAARQLSSGNWTSKLGQLEDIEHSKLDDITGLQYGSVGVIMKRPRKE
;
A
#
# COMPACT_ATOMS: atom_id res chain seq x y z
N MET A 1 6.27 -1.30 -16.58
CA MET A 1 7.06 -2.57 -16.57
C MET A 1 6.32 -3.58 -17.43
N SER A 2 6.98 -4.54 -18.08
CA SER A 2 6.23 -5.56 -18.85
C SER A 2 5.48 -6.50 -17.90
N VAL A 3 4.40 -7.12 -18.38
CA VAL A 3 3.66 -8.15 -17.61
C VAL A 3 4.60 -9.26 -17.14
N GLU A 4 5.52 -9.70 -17.99
CA GLU A 4 6.49 -10.76 -17.67
C GLU A 4 7.47 -10.35 -16.58
N GLU A 5 7.85 -9.08 -16.52
CA GLU A 5 8.70 -8.53 -15.45
C GLU A 5 7.94 -8.45 -14.13
N ILE A 6 6.67 -8.01 -14.15
CA ILE A 6 5.80 -8.00 -12.97
C ILE A 6 5.64 -9.42 -12.42
N GLU A 7 5.33 -10.39 -13.27
CA GLU A 7 5.14 -11.80 -12.87
C GLU A 7 6.42 -12.48 -12.40
N LYS A 8 7.60 -12.03 -12.84
CA LYS A 8 8.88 -12.52 -12.30
C LYS A 8 9.12 -12.06 -10.87
N VAL A 9 8.70 -10.83 -10.55
CA VAL A 9 8.83 -10.25 -9.21
C VAL A 9 7.75 -10.79 -8.28
N PHE A 10 6.51 -10.88 -8.78
CA PHE A 10 5.32 -11.29 -8.03
C PHE A 10 4.65 -12.49 -8.72
N PRO A 11 5.23 -13.70 -8.58
CA PRO A 11 4.76 -14.89 -9.30
C PRO A 11 3.33 -15.30 -8.94
N ASN A 12 2.85 -14.96 -7.75
CA ASN A 12 1.48 -15.25 -7.32
C ASN A 12 0.43 -14.48 -8.15
N LEU A 13 0.75 -13.28 -8.66
CA LEU A 13 -0.16 -12.52 -9.54
C LEU A 13 -0.54 -13.31 -10.80
N ARG A 14 0.37 -14.13 -11.33
CA ARG A 14 0.10 -15.00 -12.49
C ARG A 14 -0.93 -16.09 -12.17
N ILE A 15 -0.93 -16.59 -10.93
CA ILE A 15 -1.81 -17.69 -10.49
C ILE A 15 -3.20 -17.14 -10.16
N SER A 16 -3.24 -16.03 -9.42
CA SER A 16 -4.47 -15.41 -8.93
C SER A 16 -5.17 -14.57 -9.99
N GLY A 17 -4.42 -14.08 -10.99
CA GLY A 17 -4.86 -13.04 -11.91
C GLY A 17 -4.77 -11.65 -11.27
N TYR A 18 -4.51 -10.65 -12.11
CA TYR A 18 -4.49 -9.24 -11.73
C TYR A 18 -4.87 -8.38 -12.94
N SER A 19 -5.17 -7.10 -12.71
CA SER A 19 -5.44 -6.14 -13.78
C SER A 19 -4.63 -4.88 -13.58
N ILE A 20 -4.07 -4.34 -14.66
CA ILE A 20 -3.44 -3.02 -14.68
C ILE A 20 -4.57 -1.98 -14.77
N THR A 21 -4.60 -1.05 -13.83
CA THR A 21 -5.70 -0.06 -13.71
C THR A 21 -5.28 1.35 -14.09
N SER A 22 -3.99 1.62 -14.26
CA SER A 22 -3.47 2.95 -14.60
C SER A 22 -2.13 2.87 -15.35
N PRO A 23 -1.74 3.92 -16.10
CA PRO A 23 -0.39 4.03 -16.65
C PRO A 23 0.65 4.29 -15.53
N ALA A 24 1.92 3.97 -15.82
CA ALA A 24 3.03 4.31 -14.93
C ALA A 24 3.16 5.83 -14.73
N THR A 25 3.35 6.25 -13.47
CA THR A 25 3.58 7.66 -13.11
C THR A 25 4.48 7.77 -11.88
N PRO A 26 5.45 8.73 -11.87
CA PRO A 26 6.30 9.01 -10.73
C PRO A 26 5.69 10.01 -9.72
N GLU A 27 4.47 10.50 -9.95
CA GLU A 27 3.86 11.60 -9.16
C GLU A 27 3.52 11.20 -7.71
N TYR A 28 3.18 9.93 -7.51
CA TYR A 28 2.85 9.37 -6.20
C TYR A 28 3.45 7.96 -6.06
N ASN A 29 3.53 7.48 -4.82
CA ASN A 29 4.02 6.14 -4.51
C ASN A 29 2.92 5.25 -3.91
N CYS A 30 3.25 4.01 -3.56
CA CYS A 30 2.30 3.07 -2.95
C CYS A 30 1.72 3.54 -1.62
N ILE A 31 2.48 4.30 -0.83
CA ILE A 31 2.04 4.81 0.46
C ILE A 31 0.95 5.87 0.27
N ALA A 32 1.17 6.79 -0.67
CA ALA A 32 0.20 7.80 -1.08
C ALA A 32 -1.03 7.15 -1.75
N TRP A 33 -0.81 6.20 -2.66
CA TRP A 33 -1.90 5.48 -3.33
C TRP A 33 -2.82 4.79 -2.33
N ALA A 34 -2.25 4.08 -1.35
CA ALA A 34 -3.02 3.44 -0.28
C ALA A 34 -3.75 4.45 0.62
N ALA A 35 -3.22 5.67 0.78
CA ALA A 35 -3.92 6.77 1.46
C ALA A 35 -5.11 7.32 0.65
N GLY A 36 -5.13 7.05 -0.67
CA GLY A 36 -6.05 7.61 -1.65
C GLY A 36 -5.60 8.96 -2.20
N GLU A 37 -4.29 9.19 -2.24
CA GLU A 37 -3.67 10.42 -2.75
C GLU A 37 -2.87 10.13 -4.02
N THR A 38 -3.10 10.93 -5.06
CA THR A 38 -2.38 10.88 -6.34
C THR A 38 -1.53 12.13 -6.60
N GLU A 39 -1.66 13.16 -5.76
CA GLU A 39 -1.03 14.47 -5.98
C GLU A 39 0.28 14.65 -5.20
N SER A 40 0.71 13.65 -4.45
CA SER A 40 1.88 13.77 -3.56
C SER A 40 2.57 12.44 -3.32
N TRP A 41 3.90 12.45 -3.32
CA TRP A 41 4.72 11.34 -2.88
C TRP A 41 4.82 11.31 -1.35
N TRP A 42 4.35 10.23 -0.72
CA TRP A 42 4.37 10.08 0.73
C TRP A 42 5.59 9.32 1.20
N GLU A 43 6.54 9.99 1.84
CA GLU A 43 7.75 9.32 2.33
C GLU A 43 8.29 9.99 3.60
N PRO A 44 8.60 9.21 4.66
CA PRO A 44 9.19 9.72 5.88
C PRO A 44 10.70 10.00 5.72
N ASP A 45 11.07 10.58 4.58
CA ASP A 45 12.43 10.97 4.25
C ASP A 45 12.95 12.00 5.27
N PRO A 46 14.10 11.75 5.94
CA PRO A 46 14.71 12.69 6.89
C PRO A 46 15.08 14.05 6.29
N LEU A 47 15.33 14.14 4.98
CA LEU A 47 15.68 15.37 4.27
C LEU A 47 14.45 16.23 3.94
N SER A 48 13.24 15.75 4.22
CA SER A 48 11.98 16.46 3.97
C SER A 48 11.74 16.86 2.51
N LEU A 49 12.22 16.05 1.57
CA LEU A 49 12.02 16.22 0.12
C LEU A 49 10.61 15.83 -0.32
N TYR A 50 9.98 14.92 0.40
CA TYR A 50 8.66 14.38 0.09
C TYR A 50 7.63 14.70 1.17
N TYR A 51 6.35 14.60 0.81
CA TYR A 51 5.26 14.81 1.75
C TYR A 51 5.31 13.77 2.87
N TRP A 52 5.08 14.22 4.10
CA TRP A 52 4.81 13.37 5.24
C TRP A 52 3.91 14.15 6.21
N PRO A 53 2.89 13.52 6.82
CA PRO A 53 1.98 14.25 7.70
C PRO A 53 2.73 14.89 8.88
N SER A 54 2.30 16.10 9.26
CA SER A 54 2.95 16.86 10.32
C SER A 54 2.81 16.19 11.69
N ASN A 55 3.77 16.48 12.58
CA ASN A 55 3.83 15.93 13.95
C ASN A 55 4.02 14.41 14.01
N ILE A 56 4.53 13.78 12.94
CA ILE A 56 4.94 12.38 12.91
C ILE A 56 6.43 12.32 12.63
N PRO A 57 7.20 11.51 13.39
CA PRO A 57 8.60 11.30 13.07
C PRO A 57 8.79 10.80 11.63
N ARG A 58 9.67 11.45 10.87
CA ARG A 58 10.15 11.01 9.56
C ARG A 58 11.15 9.86 9.76
N ARG A 59 10.61 8.67 10.07
CA ARG A 59 11.35 7.43 10.27
C ARG A 59 10.69 6.28 9.53
N TYR A 60 11.50 5.41 8.95
CA TYR A 60 11.03 4.19 8.30
C TYR A 60 10.74 3.09 9.33
N THR A 61 9.68 3.28 10.10
CA THR A 61 9.23 2.38 11.18
C THR A 61 7.74 2.15 11.08
N ALA A 62 7.25 0.95 11.38
CA ALA A 62 5.81 0.64 11.33
C ALA A 62 4.96 1.65 12.10
N GLU A 63 5.42 2.10 13.27
CA GLU A 63 4.73 3.08 14.12
C GLU A 63 4.56 4.44 13.44
N ALA A 64 5.51 4.86 12.61
CA ALA A 64 5.42 6.14 11.90
C ALA A 64 4.38 6.06 10.78
N TYR A 65 4.34 4.94 10.05
CA TYR A 65 3.36 4.71 8.99
C TYR A 65 1.95 4.54 9.55
N ILE A 66 1.79 3.79 10.65
CA ILE A 66 0.52 3.69 11.39
C ILE A 66 0.01 5.09 11.73
N LYS A 67 0.84 5.93 12.37
CA LYS A 67 0.45 7.29 12.72
C LYS A 67 0.09 8.13 11.49
N ALA A 68 0.75 7.91 10.35
CA ALA A 68 0.47 8.64 9.12
C ALA A 68 -0.92 8.30 8.59
N TYR A 69 -1.29 7.02 8.59
CA TYR A 69 -2.64 6.59 8.23
C TYR A 69 -3.69 6.98 9.28
N GLU A 70 -3.35 7.00 10.57
CA GLU A 70 -4.23 7.51 11.63
C GLU A 70 -4.63 8.97 11.40
N LYS A 71 -3.73 9.80 10.87
CA LYS A 71 -4.04 11.21 10.55
C LYS A 71 -5.14 11.36 9.51
N ILE A 72 -5.38 10.35 8.67
CA ILE A 72 -6.42 10.35 7.66
C ILE A 72 -7.56 9.39 7.99
N GLY A 73 -7.72 9.06 9.28
CA GLY A 73 -8.88 8.37 9.83
C GLY A 73 -8.76 6.85 9.93
N TYR A 74 -7.62 6.25 9.59
CA TYR A 74 -7.42 4.81 9.80
C TYR A 74 -7.18 4.48 11.27
N SER A 75 -7.53 3.25 11.65
CA SER A 75 -7.25 2.67 12.95
C SER A 75 -6.77 1.23 12.75
N VAL A 76 -5.81 0.78 13.56
CA VAL A 76 -5.28 -0.59 13.47
C VAL A 76 -6.39 -1.61 13.68
N CYS A 77 -6.42 -2.65 12.84
CA CYS A 77 -7.29 -3.80 13.01
C CYS A 77 -6.55 -5.10 12.66
N ASN A 78 -7.09 -6.24 13.09
CA ASN A 78 -6.42 -7.54 12.93
C ASN A 78 -7.06 -8.42 11.85
N ASN A 79 -7.98 -7.86 11.05
CA ASN A 79 -8.72 -8.62 10.05
C ASN A 79 -8.66 -7.94 8.68
N PRO A 80 -8.04 -8.56 7.67
CA PRO A 80 -8.02 -8.05 6.29
C PRO A 80 -9.30 -8.36 5.50
N ALA A 81 -10.20 -9.22 5.99
CA ALA A 81 -11.43 -9.58 5.27
C ALA A 81 -12.30 -8.33 5.05
N ASP A 82 -12.94 -8.22 3.88
CA ASP A 82 -13.84 -7.09 3.57
C ASP A 82 -14.92 -6.91 4.66
N GLU A 83 -15.23 -5.66 4.96
CA GLU A 83 -16.18 -5.27 6.02
C GLU A 83 -17.05 -4.15 5.47
N GLU A 84 -18.36 -4.37 5.45
CA GLU A 84 -19.31 -3.41 4.91
C GLU A 84 -19.16 -2.04 5.59
N GLY A 85 -19.12 -0.97 4.78
CA GLY A 85 -18.93 0.40 5.26
C GLY A 85 -17.49 0.77 5.63
N PHE A 86 -16.52 -0.13 5.49
CA PHE A 86 -15.09 0.16 5.77
C PHE A 86 -14.21 -0.08 4.55
N GLU A 87 -13.15 0.71 4.43
CA GLU A 87 -12.00 0.39 3.59
C GLU A 87 -10.78 0.10 4.46
N LYS A 88 -9.86 -0.71 3.94
CA LYS A 88 -8.68 -1.16 4.67
C LYS A 88 -7.40 -0.80 3.95
N VAL A 89 -6.34 -0.65 4.71
CA VAL A 89 -4.97 -0.57 4.22
C VAL A 89 -4.14 -1.67 4.86
N ALA A 90 -3.31 -2.31 4.06
CA ALA A 90 -2.29 -3.25 4.49
C ALA A 90 -0.92 -2.62 4.30
N ILE A 91 -0.13 -2.53 5.38
CA ILE A 91 1.26 -2.11 5.34
C ILE A 91 2.13 -3.37 5.35
N TYR A 92 2.97 -3.50 4.33
CA TYR A 92 3.93 -4.59 4.22
C TYR A 92 5.24 -4.18 4.87
N ILE A 93 5.90 -5.16 5.48
CA ILE A 93 7.17 -4.99 6.18
C ILE A 93 8.18 -6.03 5.72
N ASP A 94 9.45 -5.65 5.69
CA ASP A 94 10.56 -6.58 5.48
C ASP A 94 10.85 -7.45 6.72
N THR A 95 11.85 -8.32 6.62
CA THR A 95 12.29 -9.21 7.71
C THR A 95 12.86 -8.47 8.92
N HIS A 96 13.15 -7.17 8.80
CA HIS A 96 13.59 -6.29 9.88
C HIS A 96 12.44 -5.44 10.45
N GLY A 97 11.21 -5.63 9.96
CA GLY A 97 10.03 -4.87 10.40
C GLY A 97 9.94 -3.47 9.79
N LYS A 98 10.74 -3.15 8.77
CA LYS A 98 10.71 -1.84 8.10
C LYS A 98 9.58 -1.84 7.06
N PRO A 99 8.72 -0.81 7.01
CA PRO A 99 7.72 -0.67 5.97
C PRO A 99 8.33 -0.55 4.57
N THR A 100 7.79 -1.32 3.64
CA THR A 100 8.27 -1.46 2.25
C THR A 100 7.20 -1.11 1.22
N HIS A 101 5.93 -1.39 1.53
CA HIS A 101 4.82 -1.22 0.61
C HIS A 101 3.49 -1.01 1.35
N ALA A 102 2.49 -0.49 0.65
CA ALA A 102 1.11 -0.45 1.14
C ALA A 102 0.10 -0.75 0.03
N ALA A 103 -0.99 -1.45 0.39
CA ALA A 103 -2.12 -1.75 -0.47
C ALA A 103 -3.43 -1.26 0.18
N ARG A 104 -4.43 -0.88 -0.62
CA ARG A 104 -5.76 -0.47 -0.14
C ARG A 104 -6.84 -1.41 -0.66
N GLN A 105 -7.81 -1.74 0.18
CA GLN A 105 -8.97 -2.55 -0.19
C GLN A 105 -10.00 -1.68 -0.95
N LEU A 106 -10.42 -2.16 -2.11
CA LEU A 106 -11.48 -1.58 -2.94
C LEU A 106 -12.85 -2.04 -2.45
N SER A 107 -13.90 -1.37 -2.95
CA SER A 107 -15.29 -1.73 -2.62
C SER A 107 -15.73 -3.09 -3.12
N SER A 108 -15.02 -3.65 -4.10
CA SER A 108 -15.19 -5.03 -4.60
C SER A 108 -14.67 -6.09 -3.61
N GLY A 109 -13.92 -5.69 -2.58
CA GLY A 109 -13.19 -6.58 -1.68
C GLY A 109 -11.78 -6.92 -2.17
N ASN A 110 -11.46 -6.63 -3.44
CA ASN A 110 -10.10 -6.74 -3.98
C ASN A 110 -9.17 -5.67 -3.40
N TRP A 111 -7.87 -5.82 -3.65
CA TRP A 111 -6.84 -4.90 -3.21
C TRP A 111 -6.23 -4.15 -4.40
N THR A 112 -5.87 -2.90 -4.19
CA THR A 112 -5.12 -2.09 -5.14
C THR A 112 -3.75 -1.73 -4.60
N SER A 113 -2.76 -1.75 -5.49
CA SER A 113 -1.35 -1.49 -5.18
C SER A 113 -0.69 -0.72 -6.31
N LYS A 114 0.16 0.24 -5.95
CA LYS A 114 1.07 0.88 -6.91
C LYS A 114 2.40 0.14 -6.94
N LEU A 115 2.89 -0.25 -8.11
CA LEU A 115 4.16 -0.96 -8.24
C LEU A 115 5.36 0.02 -8.28
N GLY A 116 5.65 0.68 -7.16
CA GLY A 116 6.72 1.70 -7.09
C GLY A 116 6.37 2.96 -7.89
N GLN A 117 7.18 3.30 -8.91
CA GLN A 117 6.91 4.41 -9.86
C GLN A 117 6.13 3.96 -11.10
N LEU A 118 5.62 2.72 -11.09
CA LEU A 118 5.05 2.07 -12.26
C LEU A 118 3.52 2.09 -12.20
N GLU A 119 2.91 1.13 -12.90
CA GLU A 119 1.47 0.97 -13.01
C GLU A 119 0.82 0.66 -11.65
N ASP A 120 -0.44 1.05 -11.48
CA ASP A 120 -1.28 0.53 -10.41
C ASP A 120 -1.96 -0.76 -10.87
N ILE A 121 -2.15 -1.68 -9.93
CA ILE A 121 -2.79 -2.96 -10.15
C ILE A 121 -3.95 -3.18 -9.20
N GLU A 122 -4.91 -3.99 -9.64
CA GLU A 122 -5.91 -4.64 -8.80
C GLU A 122 -5.59 -6.14 -8.70
N HIS A 123 -5.59 -6.67 -7.48
CA HIS A 123 -5.29 -8.06 -7.16
C HIS A 123 -6.20 -8.60 -6.05
N SER A 124 -6.42 -9.91 -6.03
CA SER A 124 -7.45 -10.51 -5.17
C SER A 124 -7.00 -10.71 -3.72
N LYS A 125 -5.71 -10.96 -3.49
CA LYS A 125 -5.16 -11.32 -2.17
C LYS A 125 -3.93 -10.49 -1.87
N LEU A 126 -3.73 -10.15 -0.60
CA LEU A 126 -2.51 -9.47 -0.15
C LEU A 126 -1.25 -10.30 -0.44
N ASP A 127 -1.36 -11.62 -0.32
CA ASP A 127 -0.24 -12.55 -0.58
C ASP A 127 0.23 -12.52 -2.04
N ASP A 128 -0.58 -12.01 -2.97
CA ASP A 128 -0.27 -11.95 -4.39
C ASP A 128 0.98 -11.11 -4.68
N ILE A 129 1.27 -10.12 -3.83
CA ILE A 129 2.43 -9.22 -3.97
C ILE A 129 3.44 -9.35 -2.82
N THR A 130 3.32 -10.38 -1.99
CA THR A 130 4.36 -10.71 -1.00
C THR A 130 5.61 -11.27 -1.69
N GLY A 131 6.77 -11.12 -1.04
CA GLY A 131 8.02 -11.66 -1.58
C GLY A 131 9.23 -10.82 -1.19
N LEU A 132 10.35 -11.00 -1.89
CA LEU A 132 11.60 -10.33 -1.54
C LEU A 132 11.52 -8.81 -1.61
N GLN A 133 10.69 -8.26 -2.50
CA GLN A 133 10.61 -6.81 -2.71
C GLN A 133 9.72 -6.11 -1.69
N TYR A 134 8.57 -6.70 -1.35
CA TYR A 134 7.61 -6.08 -0.42
C TYR A 134 7.57 -6.76 0.95
N GLY A 135 8.22 -7.90 1.14
CA GLY A 135 8.16 -8.66 2.39
C GLY A 135 6.78 -9.29 2.59
N SER A 136 6.23 -9.14 3.80
CA SER A 136 4.96 -9.74 4.22
C SER A 136 4.02 -8.70 4.81
N VAL A 137 2.72 -9.00 4.85
CA VAL A 137 1.71 -8.16 5.50
C VAL A 137 2.03 -8.03 6.99
N GLY A 138 2.33 -6.82 7.45
CA GLY A 138 2.70 -6.54 8.84
C GLY A 138 1.57 -5.91 9.65
N VAL A 139 0.87 -4.94 9.07
CA VAL A 139 -0.18 -4.18 9.77
C VAL A 139 -1.40 -4.02 8.87
N ILE A 140 -2.58 -4.29 9.40
CA ILE A 140 -3.85 -3.94 8.76
C ILE A 140 -4.48 -2.78 9.52
N MET A 141 -5.06 -1.85 8.77
CA MET A 141 -5.79 -0.72 9.33
C MET A 141 -7.10 -0.53 8.59
N LYS A 142 -8.12 0.03 9.24
CA LYS A 142 -9.42 0.31 8.64
C LYS A 142 -9.91 1.73 8.94
N ARG A 143 -10.69 2.29 8.03
CA ARG A 143 -11.47 3.52 8.23
C ARG A 143 -12.86 3.40 7.57
N PRO A 144 -13.84 4.20 7.99
CA PRO A 144 -15.11 4.28 7.26
C PRO A 144 -14.86 4.62 5.79
N ARG A 145 -15.52 3.90 4.89
CA ARG A 145 -15.42 4.11 3.45
C ARG A 145 -15.99 5.50 3.13
N LYS A 146 -15.28 6.29 2.33
CA LYS A 146 -15.80 7.56 1.84
C LYS A 146 -16.87 7.28 0.78
N GLU A 147 -18.03 7.93 0.91
CA GLU A 147 -19.10 7.91 -0.10
C GLU A 147 -18.69 8.64 -1.38
#